data_AF-F8QAP6-F1
#
_entry.id   AF-F8QAP6-F1
#
_cell.length_a   1.000
_cell.length_b   1.000
_cell.length_c   1.000
_cell.angle_alpha   90.00
_cell.angle_beta   90.00
_cell.angle_gamma   90.00
#
_symmetry.space_group_name_H-M   'P 1'
#
loop_
_entity.id
_entity.type
_entity.pdbx_description
1 polymer ?
#
loop_
_entity_poly.entity_id
_entity_poly.type
_entity_poly.pdbx_seq_one_letter_code
_entity_poly.pdbx_strand_id
1 'polypeptide(L)'
;MEKTTHKWSISKTKCGKLQTAVGPYHFLQGVFHGMITHHNMYLDGWLHRNVNDNDVLLLPTPEMQEPITRVCGYNLISDGGQAIQWRQLDHKPRTHHSGTPLYMSRELVNTWFHGKPVLHTVADDLESFLWVILCGLLSIRDERKSLTFDERSWLHELRTAGGPHKSDVIKSWTLSMLEENLISKDLSPILKVFVPFVTEILPVIKEDSLVESLTTLGDKLYKLWFKAFLDALPLLPKTWDEVFKDPI
;
A
#
# COMPACT_ATOMS: atom_id res chain seq x y z
N MET A 1 17.92 18.61 -25.56
CA MET A 1 17.21 17.45 -24.97
C MET A 1 16.58 17.94 -23.68
N GLU A 2 15.32 18.38 -23.77
CA GLU A 2 14.59 18.89 -22.59
C GLU A 2 14.32 17.73 -21.64
N LYS A 3 14.83 17.84 -20.41
CA LYS A 3 14.38 17.00 -19.31
C LYS A 3 12.96 17.46 -18.95
N THR A 4 11.95 16.78 -19.48
CA THR A 4 10.57 16.89 -18.99
C THR A 4 10.51 16.35 -17.57
N THR A 5 10.88 17.19 -16.62
CA THR A 5 10.65 16.95 -15.19
C THR A 5 9.14 17.05 -14.98
N HIS A 6 8.42 15.93 -15.07
CA HIS A 6 7.02 15.88 -14.69
C HIS A 6 6.92 16.19 -13.20
N LYS A 7 6.56 17.43 -12.88
CA LYS A 7 6.34 17.93 -11.52
C LYS A 7 5.03 17.34 -10.99
N TRP A 8 5.08 16.12 -10.44
CA TRP A 8 4.03 15.58 -9.58
C TRP A 8 4.18 16.08 -8.14
N SER A 9 4.61 17.34 -7.96
CA SER A 9 4.88 17.91 -6.64
C SER A 9 3.69 18.77 -6.20
N ILE A 10 2.75 18.18 -5.46
CA ILE A 10 1.81 18.98 -4.65
C ILE A 10 2.51 19.38 -3.36
N SER A 11 2.22 20.60 -2.91
CA SER A 11 2.72 21.12 -1.64
C SER A 11 2.19 20.28 -0.48
N LYS A 12 3.06 19.44 0.13
CA LYS A 12 2.75 18.59 1.30
C LYS A 12 2.15 19.36 2.50
N THR A 13 2.26 20.68 2.52
CA THR A 13 1.82 21.54 3.63
C THR A 13 0.31 21.60 3.88
N LYS A 14 -0.53 21.16 2.94
CA LYS A 14 -1.99 21.11 3.14
C LYS A 14 -2.55 19.72 3.40
N CYS A 15 -1.75 18.66 3.31
CA CYS A 15 -2.25 17.30 3.44
C CYS A 15 -1.95 16.71 4.83
N GLY A 16 -2.89 15.94 5.37
CA GLY A 16 -2.70 15.12 6.57
C GLY A 16 -1.97 13.83 6.25
N LYS A 17 -1.37 13.22 7.27
CA LYS A 17 -0.81 11.87 7.14
C LYS A 17 -1.93 10.83 7.18
N LEU A 18 -1.71 9.65 6.61
CA LEU A 18 -2.69 8.57 6.66
C LEU A 18 -3.11 8.20 8.10
N GLN A 19 -2.18 8.28 9.05
CA GLN A 19 -2.43 8.00 10.48
C GLN A 19 -3.38 9.02 11.13
N THR A 20 -3.53 10.22 10.57
CA THR A 20 -4.46 11.24 11.07
C THR A 20 -5.89 11.08 10.55
N ALA A 21 -6.21 9.95 9.91
CA ALA A 21 -7.56 9.65 9.46
C ALA A 21 -8.57 9.74 10.61
N VAL A 22 -9.75 10.31 10.34
CA VAL A 22 -10.82 10.47 11.35
C VAL A 22 -11.53 9.16 11.69
N GLY A 23 -11.46 8.18 10.80
CA GLY A 23 -12.06 6.85 10.97
C GLY A 23 -11.67 5.87 9.88
N PRO A 24 -12.15 4.62 9.97
CA PRO A 24 -11.84 3.55 9.02
C PRO A 24 -12.12 3.91 7.56
N TYR A 25 -13.29 4.50 7.30
CA TYR A 25 -13.68 4.94 5.96
C TYR A 25 -12.67 5.93 5.37
N HIS A 26 -12.33 6.98 6.13
CA HIS A 26 -11.41 8.02 5.67
C HIS A 26 -10.00 7.45 5.43
N PHE A 27 -9.55 6.53 6.30
CA PHE A 27 -8.29 5.81 6.12
C PHE A 27 -8.25 5.04 4.81
N LEU A 28 -9.24 4.17 4.55
CA LEU A 28 -9.23 3.34 3.34
C LEU A 28 -9.47 4.16 2.06
N GLN A 29 -10.28 5.21 2.15
CA GLN A 29 -10.46 6.17 1.05
C GLN A 29 -9.12 6.88 0.74
N GLY A 30 -8.37 7.22 1.78
CA GLY A 30 -6.95 7.55 1.77
C GLY A 30 -6.16 6.74 0.74
N VAL A 31 -6.07 5.45 1.05
CA VAL A 31 -5.31 4.47 0.29
C VAL A 31 -5.88 4.26 -1.11
N PHE A 32 -7.20 4.16 -1.25
CA PHE A 32 -7.87 3.92 -2.53
C PHE A 32 -7.48 4.99 -3.56
N HIS A 33 -7.57 6.25 -3.18
CA HIS A 33 -7.18 7.34 -4.07
C HIS A 33 -5.67 7.37 -4.37
N GLY A 34 -4.83 7.02 -3.38
CA GLY A 34 -3.40 6.83 -3.62
C GLY A 34 -3.15 5.77 -4.70
N MET A 35 -3.91 4.68 -4.68
CA MET A 35 -3.84 3.62 -5.68
C MET A 35 -4.43 4.03 -7.04
N ILE A 36 -5.46 4.88 -7.08
CA ILE A 36 -5.93 5.49 -8.34
C ILE A 36 -4.82 6.34 -8.97
N THR A 37 -4.13 7.15 -8.17
CA THR A 37 -2.99 7.96 -8.62
C THR A 37 -1.87 7.05 -9.16
N HIS A 38 -1.56 5.97 -8.44
CA HIS A 38 -0.61 4.96 -8.89
C HIS A 38 -1.01 4.31 -10.21
N HIS A 39 -2.28 3.95 -10.37
CA HIS A 39 -2.81 3.37 -11.59
C HIS A 39 -2.69 4.32 -12.78
N ASN A 40 -2.96 5.62 -12.60
CA ASN A 40 -2.73 6.61 -13.64
C ASN A 40 -1.25 6.67 -14.06
N MET A 41 -0.31 6.59 -13.12
CA MET A 41 1.13 6.47 -13.43
C MET A 41 1.42 5.20 -14.24
N TYR A 42 0.85 4.07 -13.83
CA TYR A 42 1.00 2.80 -14.53
C TYR A 42 0.48 2.85 -15.97
N LEU A 43 -0.69 3.47 -16.20
CA LEU A 43 -1.28 3.67 -17.53
C LEU A 43 -0.39 4.55 -18.43
N ASP A 44 0.31 5.53 -17.83
CA ASP A 44 1.32 6.36 -18.49
C ASP A 44 2.67 5.64 -18.69
N GLY A 45 2.79 4.38 -18.24
CA GLY A 45 3.99 3.57 -18.38
C GLY A 45 5.05 3.83 -17.30
N TRP A 46 4.65 4.31 -16.13
CA TRP A 46 5.53 4.56 -14.98
C TRP A 46 5.26 3.62 -13.80
N LEU A 47 6.31 3.23 -13.08
CA LEU A 47 6.22 2.56 -11.77
C LEU A 47 6.77 3.49 -10.69
N HIS A 48 6.21 3.44 -9.49
CA HIS A 48 6.58 4.34 -8.39
C HIS A 48 7.82 3.87 -7.65
N ARG A 49 7.90 2.58 -7.34
CA ARG A 49 9.02 1.86 -6.74
C ARG A 49 9.36 2.15 -5.28
N ASN A 50 8.65 3.07 -4.64
CA ASN A 50 8.88 3.39 -3.24
C ASN A 50 7.58 3.76 -2.50
N VAL A 51 6.44 3.14 -2.85
CA VAL A 51 5.16 3.41 -2.19
C VAL A 51 5.31 3.19 -0.68
N ASN A 52 5.13 4.24 0.11
CA ASN A 52 5.23 4.22 1.58
C ASN A 52 4.16 5.11 2.23
N ASP A 53 4.11 5.12 3.56
CA ASP A 53 3.10 5.84 4.34
C ASP A 53 3.20 7.37 4.26
N ASN A 54 4.34 7.92 3.84
CA ASN A 54 4.51 9.35 3.56
C ASN A 54 4.04 9.74 2.16
N ASP A 55 3.79 8.75 1.30
CA ASP A 55 3.31 8.99 -0.05
C ASP A 55 1.79 8.97 -0.10
N VAL A 56 1.09 8.27 0.79
CA VAL A 56 -0.37 8.27 0.85
C VAL A 56 -0.85 9.38 1.78
N LEU A 57 -1.18 10.53 1.22
CA LEU A 57 -1.57 11.73 1.97
C LEU A 57 -3.08 11.96 1.96
N LEU A 58 -3.66 12.30 3.11
CA LEU A 58 -5.08 12.63 3.26
C LEU A 58 -5.35 14.11 2.91
N LEU A 59 -6.27 14.38 1.98
CA LEU A 59 -6.72 15.75 1.75
C LEU A 59 -7.77 16.18 2.79
N PRO A 60 -7.62 17.37 3.41
CA PRO A 60 -8.60 17.90 4.37
C PRO A 60 -9.95 18.26 3.72
N THR A 61 -10.00 18.38 2.40
CA THR A 61 -11.23 18.67 1.64
C THR A 61 -11.08 18.07 0.24
N PRO A 62 -12.09 17.41 -0.35
CA PRO A 62 -12.02 16.94 -1.73
C PRO A 62 -12.00 18.15 -2.67
N GLU A 63 -10.80 18.61 -3.04
CA GLU A 63 -10.63 19.61 -4.10
C GLU A 63 -10.68 18.88 -5.45
N MET A 64 -11.75 19.09 -6.23
CA MET A 64 -11.76 18.75 -7.65
C MET A 64 -10.75 19.64 -8.37
N GLN A 65 -9.66 19.08 -8.88
CA GLN A 65 -8.78 19.78 -9.81
C GLN A 65 -9.22 19.47 -11.25
N GLU A 66 -9.70 20.49 -11.96
CA GLU A 66 -9.89 20.42 -13.41
C GLU A 66 -8.52 20.52 -14.13
N PRO A 67 -8.30 19.80 -15.26
CA PRO A 67 -9.29 19.12 -16.10
C PRO A 67 -9.52 17.64 -15.76
N ILE A 68 -10.79 17.24 -15.90
CA ILE A 68 -11.36 15.90 -15.70
C ILE A 68 -10.97 14.96 -16.87
N THR A 69 -9.69 14.80 -17.17
CA THR A 69 -9.23 13.85 -18.21
C THR A 69 -8.44 12.66 -17.66
N ARG A 70 -8.15 12.63 -16.36
CA ARG A 70 -7.51 11.51 -15.68
C ARG A 70 -8.15 11.42 -14.29
N VAL A 71 -8.64 10.24 -13.93
CA VAL A 71 -9.42 10.01 -12.70
C VAL A 71 -8.67 10.59 -11.50
N CYS A 72 -9.16 11.71 -10.97
CA CYS A 72 -8.57 12.40 -9.83
C CYS A 72 -8.71 11.52 -8.58
N GLY A 73 -7.65 10.81 -8.22
CA GLY A 73 -7.54 10.21 -6.89
C GLY A 73 -7.31 11.34 -5.88
N TYR A 74 -8.23 11.53 -4.94
CA TYR A 74 -8.15 12.58 -3.91
C TYR A 74 -7.06 12.34 -2.83
N ASN A 75 -6.04 11.53 -3.10
CA ASN A 75 -4.86 11.34 -2.26
C ASN A 75 -3.68 11.06 -3.20
N LEU A 76 -2.66 11.89 -3.08
CA LEU A 76 -1.57 11.96 -4.05
C LEU A 76 -0.38 11.17 -3.53
N ILE A 77 0.11 10.21 -4.32
CA ILE A 77 1.46 9.68 -4.14
C ILE A 77 2.44 10.84 -4.31
N SER A 78 3.02 11.29 -3.20
CA SER A 78 4.17 12.19 -3.24
C SER A 78 5.46 11.41 -3.47
N ASP A 79 6.46 12.07 -4.05
CA ASP A 79 7.85 11.61 -4.17
C ASP A 79 8.14 10.52 -5.22
N GLY A 80 7.80 10.84 -6.48
CA GLY A 80 8.23 10.06 -7.65
C GLY A 80 9.74 10.10 -7.94
N GLY A 81 10.61 10.46 -6.98
CA GLY A 81 12.06 10.55 -7.17
C GLY A 81 12.71 9.21 -7.56
N GLN A 82 12.04 8.09 -7.30
CA GLN A 82 12.47 6.74 -7.68
C GLN A 82 11.68 6.14 -8.85
N ALA A 83 10.73 6.91 -9.42
CA ALA A 83 9.87 6.42 -10.48
C ALA A 83 10.67 6.14 -11.76
N ILE A 84 10.31 5.07 -12.46
CA ILE A 84 10.94 4.68 -13.74
C ILE A 84 9.89 4.43 -14.80
N GLN A 85 10.27 4.69 -16.05
CA GLN A 85 9.43 4.41 -17.22
C GLN A 85 9.55 2.92 -17.57
N TRP A 86 8.58 2.10 -17.18
CA TRP A 86 8.69 0.64 -17.28
C TRP A 86 8.39 0.09 -18.69
N ARG A 87 7.72 0.86 -19.55
CA ARG A 87 7.41 0.46 -20.95
C ARG A 87 8.59 0.60 -21.92
N GLN A 88 9.77 1.01 -21.46
CA GLN A 88 10.97 1.02 -22.29
C GLN A 88 11.69 -0.33 -22.12
N LEU A 89 11.63 -1.15 -23.18
CA LEU A 89 12.17 -2.52 -23.26
C LEU A 89 13.71 -2.63 -23.02
N ASP A 90 14.42 -1.51 -22.96
CA ASP A 90 15.88 -1.46 -22.74
C ASP A 90 16.30 -1.42 -21.25
N HIS A 91 15.38 -1.72 -20.32
CA HIS A 91 15.70 -1.70 -18.89
C HIS A 91 16.69 -2.81 -18.53
N LYS A 92 17.98 -2.44 -18.50
CA LYS A 92 18.99 -3.23 -17.80
C LYS A 92 18.58 -3.33 -16.32
N PRO A 93 18.60 -4.53 -15.72
CA PRO A 93 18.39 -4.68 -14.29
C PRO A 93 19.29 -3.71 -13.54
N ARG A 94 18.72 -2.90 -12.65
CA ARG A 94 19.52 -1.97 -11.86
C ARG A 94 20.15 -2.72 -10.69
N THR A 95 21.41 -2.38 -10.41
CA THR A 95 22.16 -2.88 -9.24
C THR A 95 21.81 -2.14 -7.96
N HIS A 96 21.07 -1.01 -8.06
CA HIS A 96 20.66 -0.22 -6.90
C HIS A 96 19.29 -0.67 -6.41
N HIS A 97 19.29 -1.27 -5.22
CA HIS A 97 18.11 -1.48 -4.40
C HIS A 97 17.68 -0.12 -3.83
N SER A 98 16.48 0.32 -4.19
CA SER A 98 15.90 1.57 -3.72
C SER A 98 14.50 1.27 -3.18
N GLY A 99 14.11 1.93 -2.10
CA GLY A 99 12.85 1.67 -1.42
C GLY A 99 13.01 1.59 0.09
N THR A 100 11.91 1.77 0.82
CA THR A 100 11.89 1.58 2.28
C THR A 100 11.63 0.10 2.58
N PRO A 101 12.56 -0.65 3.23
CA PRO A 101 12.41 -2.11 3.43
C PRO A 101 11.09 -2.53 4.07
N LEU A 102 10.56 -1.71 4.98
CA LEU A 102 9.25 -1.91 5.61
C LEU A 102 8.11 -2.08 4.59
N TYR A 103 8.12 -1.30 3.50
CA TYR A 103 7.05 -1.28 2.49
C TYR A 103 7.40 -2.05 1.22
N MET A 104 8.65 -2.44 1.05
CA MET A 104 9.10 -3.21 -0.12
C MET A 104 8.37 -4.57 -0.18
N SER A 105 8.07 -5.04 -1.39
CA SER A 105 7.47 -6.37 -1.61
C SER A 105 8.41 -7.49 -1.13
N ARG A 106 7.84 -8.64 -0.78
CA ARG A 106 8.62 -9.82 -0.38
C ARG A 106 9.59 -10.24 -1.48
N GLU A 107 9.15 -10.25 -2.73
CA GLU A 107 10.01 -10.68 -3.84
C GLU A 107 11.19 -9.74 -4.08
N LEU A 108 11.00 -8.42 -3.94
CA LEU A 108 12.10 -7.46 -4.03
C LEU A 108 13.09 -7.61 -2.87
N VAL A 109 12.60 -7.84 -1.66
CA VAL A 109 13.43 -8.08 -0.47
C VAL A 109 14.22 -9.38 -0.63
N ASN A 110 13.59 -10.44 -1.10
CA ASN A 110 14.19 -11.74 -1.38
C ASN A 110 15.27 -11.64 -2.49
N THR A 111 14.95 -10.97 -3.59
CA THR A 111 15.87 -10.72 -4.70
C THR A 111 17.08 -9.90 -4.24
N TRP A 112 16.86 -8.88 -3.40
CA TRP A 112 17.94 -8.11 -2.79
C TRP A 112 18.82 -8.98 -1.89
N PHE A 113 18.23 -9.79 -1.01
CA PHE A 113 18.98 -10.68 -0.13
C PHE A 113 19.90 -11.63 -0.91
N HIS A 114 19.43 -12.17 -2.02
CA HIS A 114 20.21 -13.08 -2.87
C HIS A 114 21.15 -12.38 -3.86
N GLY A 115 21.25 -11.04 -3.85
CA GLY A 115 22.08 -10.29 -4.79
C GLY A 115 21.70 -10.49 -6.25
N LYS A 116 20.44 -10.85 -6.50
CA LYS A 116 19.94 -11.12 -7.85
C LYS A 116 19.58 -9.80 -8.55
N PRO A 117 19.62 -9.77 -9.89
CA PRO A 117 19.13 -8.63 -10.65
C PRO A 117 17.66 -8.33 -10.30
N VAL A 118 17.38 -7.08 -9.95
CA VAL A 118 16.03 -6.66 -9.56
C VAL A 118 15.24 -6.22 -10.79
N LEU A 119 14.10 -6.88 -11.00
CA LEU A 119 13.04 -6.41 -11.87
C LEU A 119 11.87 -5.97 -11.01
N HIS A 120 11.64 -4.65 -10.93
CA HIS A 120 10.48 -4.09 -10.24
C HIS A 120 9.28 -4.11 -11.17
N THR A 121 8.16 -4.62 -10.68
CA THR A 121 6.90 -4.78 -11.40
C THR A 121 5.78 -3.99 -10.73
N VAL A 122 4.63 -3.91 -11.39
CA VAL A 122 3.42 -3.31 -10.80
C VAL A 122 2.96 -4.04 -9.54
N ALA A 123 3.14 -5.36 -9.47
CA ALA A 123 2.75 -6.15 -8.31
C ALA A 123 3.52 -5.76 -7.06
N ASP A 124 4.79 -5.35 -7.22
CA ASP A 124 5.61 -4.91 -6.10
C ASP A 124 5.08 -3.62 -5.47
N ASP A 125 4.67 -2.66 -6.30
CA ASP A 125 4.05 -1.42 -5.81
C ASP A 125 2.66 -1.70 -5.18
N LEU A 126 1.91 -2.67 -5.72
CA LEU A 126 0.62 -3.09 -5.13
C LEU A 126 0.80 -3.81 -3.80
N GLU A 127 1.84 -4.63 -3.64
CA GLU A 127 2.19 -5.22 -2.34
C GLU A 127 2.62 -4.14 -1.34
N SER A 128 3.33 -3.11 -1.79
CA SER A 128 3.64 -1.95 -0.93
C SER A 128 2.39 -1.28 -0.35
N PHE A 129 1.28 -1.21 -1.09
CA PHE A 129 0.02 -0.71 -0.55
C PHE A 129 -0.55 -1.58 0.58
N LEU A 130 -0.42 -2.92 0.50
CA LEU A 130 -0.79 -3.80 1.62
C LEU A 130 0.02 -3.45 2.87
N TRP A 131 1.33 -3.26 2.73
CA TRP A 131 2.21 -2.91 3.85
C TRP A 131 1.88 -1.53 4.42
N VAL A 132 1.52 -0.55 3.58
CA VAL A 132 1.04 0.77 4.02
C VAL A 132 -0.26 0.65 4.82
N ILE A 133 -1.22 -0.15 4.36
CA ILE A 133 -2.48 -0.41 5.08
C ILE A 133 -2.18 -1.03 6.44
N LEU A 134 -1.46 -2.15 6.47
CA LEU A 134 -1.20 -2.90 7.70
C LEU A 134 -0.43 -2.06 8.72
N CYS A 135 0.68 -1.43 8.31
CA CYS A 135 1.47 -0.58 9.19
C CYS A 135 0.70 0.66 9.65
N GLY A 136 -0.11 1.25 8.78
CA GLY A 136 -0.95 2.40 9.11
C GLY A 136 -1.96 2.07 10.19
N LEU A 137 -2.68 0.95 10.04
CA LEU A 137 -3.67 0.50 11.02
C LEU A 137 -3.03 0.13 12.37
N LEU A 138 -1.92 -0.61 12.34
CA LEU A 138 -1.17 -0.94 13.55
C LEU A 138 -0.66 0.32 14.26
N SER A 139 -0.19 1.32 13.51
CA SER A 139 0.30 2.59 14.08
C SER A 139 -0.81 3.43 14.71
N ILE A 140 -1.97 3.56 14.05
CA ILE A 140 -3.15 4.23 14.62
C ILE A 140 -3.55 3.58 15.96
N ARG A 141 -3.44 2.26 16.04
CA ARG A 141 -3.78 1.51 17.23
C ARG A 141 -2.75 1.65 18.35
N ASP A 142 -1.47 1.69 17.99
CA ASP A 142 -0.35 1.95 18.89
C ASP A 142 -0.53 3.29 19.61
N GLU A 143 -0.86 4.35 18.85
CA GLU A 143 -1.14 5.68 19.38
C GLU A 143 -2.33 5.70 20.35
N ARG A 144 -3.34 4.86 20.08
CA ARG A 144 -4.51 4.65 20.95
C ARG A 144 -4.26 3.67 22.10
N LYS A 145 -3.03 3.15 22.25
CA LYS A 145 -2.61 2.17 23.26
C LYS A 145 -3.50 0.93 23.32
N SER A 146 -4.12 0.58 22.20
CA SER A 146 -5.12 -0.47 22.18
C SER A 146 -4.61 -1.77 21.57
N LEU A 147 -3.32 -1.87 21.18
CA LEU A 147 -2.70 -3.05 20.54
C LEU A 147 -2.85 -4.34 21.37
N THR A 148 -3.14 -5.48 20.72
CA THR A 148 -3.03 -6.82 21.32
C THR A 148 -1.54 -7.15 21.48
N PHE A 149 -1.24 -8.22 22.22
CA PHE A 149 0.13 -8.69 22.34
C PHE A 149 0.74 -9.02 20.98
N ASP A 150 0.00 -9.76 20.14
CA ASP A 150 0.47 -10.17 18.82
C ASP A 150 0.63 -8.98 17.88
N GLU A 151 -0.36 -8.10 17.77
CA GLU A 151 -0.28 -6.93 16.88
C GLU A 151 0.85 -5.97 17.29
N ARG A 152 1.18 -5.89 18.59
CA ARG A 152 2.36 -5.14 19.07
C ARG A 152 3.66 -5.81 18.65
N SER A 153 3.74 -7.13 18.75
CA SER A 153 4.88 -7.91 18.27
C SER A 153 5.07 -7.72 16.76
N TRP A 154 3.99 -7.78 15.98
CA TRP A 154 4.02 -7.56 14.53
C TRP A 154 4.59 -6.19 14.19
N LEU A 155 4.05 -5.13 14.79
CA LEU A 155 4.50 -3.76 14.54
C LEU A 155 5.98 -3.55 14.93
N HIS A 156 6.40 -4.13 16.06
CA HIS A 156 7.78 -4.05 16.52
C HIS A 156 8.75 -4.74 15.56
N GLU A 157 8.47 -5.98 15.16
CA GLU A 157 9.32 -6.71 14.23
C GLU A 157 9.39 -6.01 12.88
N LEU A 158 8.24 -5.61 12.32
CA LEU A 158 8.18 -4.85 11.06
C LEU A 158 9.08 -3.60 11.10
N ARG A 159 8.99 -2.80 12.18
CA ARG A 159 9.79 -1.57 12.34
C ARG A 159 11.28 -1.83 12.60
N THR A 160 11.63 -2.98 13.17
CA THR A 160 13.02 -3.34 13.55
C THR A 160 13.66 -4.34 12.59
N ALA A 161 13.04 -4.58 11.44
CA ALA A 161 13.58 -5.38 10.36
C ALA A 161 14.85 -4.72 9.77
N GLY A 162 16.00 -4.98 10.40
CA GLY A 162 17.30 -4.54 9.91
C GLY A 162 17.77 -5.40 8.74
N GLY A 163 17.66 -4.86 7.52
CA GLY A 163 18.17 -5.48 6.29
C GLY A 163 17.22 -6.49 5.63
N PRO A 164 17.55 -6.92 4.40
CA PRO A 164 16.61 -7.65 3.55
C PRO A 164 16.25 -9.04 4.08
N HIS A 165 17.21 -9.84 4.55
CA HIS A 165 16.91 -11.17 5.11
C HIS A 165 15.88 -11.13 6.24
N LYS A 166 16.11 -10.26 7.23
CA LYS A 166 15.22 -10.12 8.38
C LYS A 166 13.84 -9.64 7.93
N SER A 167 13.80 -8.73 6.94
CA SER A 167 12.55 -8.21 6.38
C SER A 167 11.71 -9.29 5.68
N ASP A 168 12.30 -10.20 4.91
CA ASP A 168 11.53 -11.27 4.23
C ASP A 168 10.91 -12.25 5.24
N VAL A 169 11.71 -12.69 6.21
CA VAL A 169 11.26 -13.59 7.28
C VAL A 169 10.10 -12.96 8.05
N ILE A 170 10.23 -11.69 8.45
CA ILE A 170 9.20 -10.97 9.19
C ILE A 170 7.94 -10.77 8.36
N LYS A 171 8.05 -10.42 7.08
CA LYS A 171 6.89 -10.25 6.20
C LYS A 171 6.15 -11.57 6.01
N SER A 172 6.88 -12.66 5.76
CA SER A 172 6.31 -14.00 5.63
C SER A 172 5.60 -14.45 6.91
N TRP A 173 6.23 -14.24 8.07
CA TRP A 173 5.62 -14.52 9.37
C TRP A 173 4.38 -13.65 9.62
N THR A 174 4.44 -12.35 9.33
CA THR A 174 3.32 -11.41 9.51
C THR A 174 2.11 -11.83 8.66
N LEU A 175 2.32 -12.24 7.41
CA LEU A 175 1.23 -12.74 6.55
C LEU A 175 0.61 -14.02 7.10
N SER A 176 1.43 -14.98 7.56
CA SER A 176 0.92 -16.22 8.20
C SER A 176 0.06 -15.89 9.42
N MET A 177 0.57 -15.02 10.30
CA MET A 177 -0.16 -14.59 11.49
C MET A 177 -1.45 -13.85 11.12
N LEU A 178 -1.43 -12.98 10.10
CA LEU A 178 -2.63 -12.31 9.63
C LEU A 178 -3.68 -13.33 9.16
N GLU A 179 -3.30 -14.35 8.40
CA GLU A 179 -4.21 -15.41 7.96
C GLU A 179 -4.81 -16.23 9.08
N GLU A 180 -3.96 -16.68 10.01
CA GLU A 180 -4.39 -17.42 11.19
C GLU A 180 -5.41 -16.60 11.99
N ASN A 181 -5.16 -15.29 12.14
CA ASN A 181 -6.06 -14.39 12.86
C ASN A 181 -7.32 -14.00 12.09
N LEU A 182 -7.29 -14.02 10.76
CA LEU A 182 -8.50 -13.90 9.93
C LEU A 182 -9.43 -15.11 10.14
N ILE A 183 -8.86 -16.31 10.35
CA ILE A 183 -9.61 -17.55 10.61
C ILE A 183 -10.11 -17.59 12.07
N SER A 184 -9.23 -17.36 13.04
CA SER A 184 -9.55 -17.42 14.47
C SER A 184 -10.43 -16.24 14.92
N LYS A 185 -10.48 -15.16 14.12
CA LYS A 185 -11.10 -13.87 14.44
C LYS A 185 -10.50 -13.19 15.67
N ASP A 186 -9.27 -13.55 16.05
CA ASP A 186 -8.53 -12.93 17.15
C ASP A 186 -7.80 -11.65 16.70
N LEU A 187 -8.56 -10.78 16.03
CA LEU A 187 -8.12 -9.46 15.61
C LEU A 187 -8.73 -8.40 16.50
N SER A 188 -8.04 -7.27 16.60
CA SER A 188 -8.57 -6.09 17.26
C SER A 188 -9.83 -5.53 16.59
N PRO A 189 -10.67 -4.77 17.31
CA PRO A 189 -11.82 -4.09 16.70
C PRO A 189 -11.43 -3.25 15.46
N ILE A 190 -10.28 -2.58 15.49
CA ILE A 190 -9.77 -1.79 14.36
C ILE A 190 -9.42 -2.69 13.16
N LEU A 191 -8.70 -3.79 13.35
CA LEU A 191 -8.39 -4.69 12.22
C LEU A 191 -9.63 -5.46 11.74
N LYS A 192 -10.55 -5.79 12.66
CA LYS A 192 -11.79 -6.52 12.38
C LYS A 192 -12.66 -5.84 11.32
N VAL A 193 -12.76 -4.52 11.34
CA VAL A 193 -13.56 -3.80 10.33
C VAL A 193 -12.97 -3.90 8.92
N PHE A 194 -11.67 -4.23 8.79
CA PHE A 194 -11.00 -4.42 7.49
C PHE A 194 -10.90 -5.89 7.07
N VAL A 195 -11.34 -6.84 7.89
CA VAL A 195 -11.27 -8.28 7.56
C VAL A 195 -11.86 -8.60 6.18
N PRO A 196 -13.08 -8.14 5.82
CA PRO A 196 -13.63 -8.42 4.50
C PRO A 196 -12.72 -7.94 3.36
N PHE A 197 -12.16 -6.73 3.49
CA PHE A 197 -11.25 -6.16 2.51
C PHE A 197 -9.95 -6.97 2.41
N VAL A 198 -9.30 -7.26 3.54
CA VAL A 198 -8.04 -8.00 3.60
C VAL A 198 -8.22 -9.41 3.03
N THR A 199 -9.31 -10.11 3.37
CA THR A 199 -9.61 -11.45 2.84
C THR A 199 -9.73 -11.46 1.32
N GLU A 200 -10.21 -10.38 0.70
CA GLU A 200 -10.35 -10.30 -0.76
C GLU A 200 -9.01 -10.03 -1.47
N ILE A 201 -8.14 -9.18 -0.89
CA ILE A 201 -6.86 -8.80 -1.52
C ILE A 201 -5.73 -9.80 -1.25
N LEU A 202 -5.79 -10.57 -0.16
CA LEU A 202 -4.69 -11.44 0.24
C LEU A 202 -4.36 -12.53 -0.80
N PRO A 203 -5.35 -13.19 -1.44
CA PRO A 203 -5.07 -14.13 -2.53
C PRO A 203 -4.40 -13.46 -3.74
N VAL A 204 -4.75 -12.20 -4.03
CA VAL A 204 -4.20 -11.41 -5.14
C VAL A 204 -2.70 -11.15 -4.94
N ILE A 205 -2.28 -10.94 -3.68
CA ILE A 205 -0.88 -10.71 -3.31
C ILE A 205 -0.04 -11.99 -3.34
N LYS A 206 -0.68 -13.16 -3.17
CA LYS A 206 0.00 -14.46 -3.11
C LYS A 206 0.11 -15.18 -4.46
N GLU A 207 -0.50 -14.67 -5.51
CA GLU A 207 -0.48 -15.31 -6.83
C GLU A 207 0.95 -15.23 -7.41
N ASP A 208 1.77 -16.26 -7.15
CA ASP A 208 3.20 -16.40 -7.54
C ASP A 208 3.45 -16.39 -9.07
N SER A 209 2.43 -16.21 -9.91
CA SER A 209 2.49 -16.40 -11.36
C SER A 209 2.51 -15.09 -12.15
N LEU A 210 3.43 -14.18 -11.82
CA LEU A 210 3.60 -12.92 -12.57
C LEU A 210 4.45 -13.04 -13.85
N VAL A 211 4.37 -14.17 -14.55
CA VAL A 211 5.15 -14.45 -15.78
C VAL A 211 4.34 -14.20 -17.06
N GLU A 212 3.02 -14.04 -16.99
CA GLU A 212 2.21 -13.68 -18.17
C GLU A 212 2.17 -12.15 -18.37
N SER A 213 2.70 -11.69 -19.51
CA SER A 213 2.51 -10.35 -20.10
C SER A 213 2.28 -9.22 -19.08
N LEU A 214 3.37 -8.56 -18.68
CA LEU A 214 3.44 -7.49 -17.67
C LEU A 214 2.35 -6.39 -17.81
N THR A 215 1.79 -6.19 -19.01
CA THR A 215 0.70 -5.23 -19.27
C THR A 215 -0.69 -5.78 -18.92
N THR A 216 -1.03 -7.01 -19.34
CA THR A 216 -2.39 -7.56 -19.10
C THR A 216 -2.60 -7.94 -17.64
N LEU A 217 -1.51 -8.31 -16.96
CA LEU A 217 -1.56 -8.71 -15.57
C LEU A 217 -1.73 -7.52 -14.63
N GLY A 218 -1.06 -6.40 -14.90
CA GLY A 218 -1.24 -5.17 -14.11
C GLY A 218 -2.69 -4.68 -14.11
N ASP A 219 -3.33 -4.63 -15.28
CA ASP A 219 -4.76 -4.25 -15.40
C ASP A 219 -5.67 -5.19 -14.61
N LYS A 220 -5.40 -6.51 -14.62
CA LYS A 220 -6.15 -7.49 -13.83
C LYS A 220 -5.97 -7.23 -12.34
N LEU A 221 -4.74 -6.99 -11.88
CA LEU A 221 -4.45 -6.73 -10.47
C LEU A 221 -5.14 -5.45 -9.97
N TYR A 222 -5.06 -4.33 -10.71
CA TYR A 222 -5.79 -3.11 -10.32
C TYR A 222 -7.30 -3.32 -10.27
N LYS A 223 -7.88 -4.06 -11.23
CA LYS A 223 -9.32 -4.37 -11.20
C LYS A 223 -9.73 -5.12 -9.94
N LEU A 224 -8.94 -6.11 -9.51
CA LEU A 224 -9.20 -6.87 -8.28
C LEU A 224 -9.09 -5.98 -7.04
N TRP A 225 -8.04 -5.17 -6.95
CA TRP A 225 -7.88 -4.21 -5.87
C TRP A 225 -9.02 -3.19 -5.81
N PHE A 226 -9.38 -2.57 -6.93
CA PHE A 226 -10.45 -1.58 -6.99
C PHE A 226 -11.80 -2.19 -6.66
N LYS A 227 -12.07 -3.42 -7.09
CA LYS A 227 -13.28 -4.14 -6.66
C LYS A 227 -13.31 -4.28 -5.14
N ALA A 228 -12.23 -4.75 -4.51
CA ALA A 228 -12.14 -4.88 -3.06
C ALA A 228 -12.36 -3.54 -2.33
N PHE A 229 -11.79 -2.45 -2.85
CA PHE A 229 -12.03 -1.11 -2.31
C PHE A 229 -13.50 -0.69 -2.40
N LEU A 230 -14.12 -0.86 -3.57
CA LEU A 230 -15.49 -0.45 -3.82
C LEU A 230 -16.50 -1.26 -3.00
N ASP A 231 -16.21 -2.54 -2.76
CA ASP A 231 -17.05 -3.41 -1.94
C ASP A 231 -16.89 -3.08 -0.43
N ALA A 232 -15.69 -2.76 0.02
CA ALA A 232 -15.41 -2.49 1.44
C ALA A 232 -15.80 -1.09 1.89
N LEU A 233 -15.51 -0.05 1.10
CA LEU A 233 -15.68 1.36 1.51
C LEU A 233 -17.09 1.69 2.04
N PRO A 234 -18.20 1.27 1.42
CA PRO A 234 -19.55 1.57 1.92
C PRO A 234 -19.85 0.97 3.30
N LEU A 235 -19.13 -0.08 3.69
CA LEU A 235 -19.35 -0.84 4.92
C LEU A 235 -18.55 -0.32 6.12
N LEU A 236 -17.58 0.56 5.88
CA LEU A 236 -16.66 1.02 6.91
C LEU A 236 -17.27 2.13 7.79
N PRO A 237 -17.07 2.07 9.12
CA PRO A 237 -17.43 3.15 10.04
C PRO A 237 -16.77 4.47 9.65
N LYS A 238 -17.45 5.58 9.93
CA LYS A 238 -16.97 6.92 9.58
C LYS A 238 -15.97 7.46 10.59
N THR A 239 -16.09 7.04 11.85
CA THR A 239 -15.22 7.45 12.95
C THR A 239 -14.57 6.24 13.61
N TRP A 240 -13.41 6.45 14.25
CA TRP A 240 -12.80 5.40 15.07
C TRP A 240 -13.62 5.04 16.30
N ASP A 241 -14.42 5.99 16.83
CA ASP A 241 -15.24 5.75 18.03
C ASP A 241 -16.40 4.79 17.74
N GLU A 242 -16.96 4.82 16.53
CA GLU A 242 -17.96 3.84 16.07
C GLU A 242 -17.45 2.40 16.09
N VAL A 243 -16.14 2.19 15.92
CA VAL A 243 -15.53 0.84 15.93
C VAL A 243 -15.60 0.19 17.31
N PHE A 244 -15.60 1.00 18.36
CA PHE A 244 -15.59 0.53 19.76
C PHE A 244 -16.99 0.51 20.40
N LYS A 245 -18.03 0.91 19.66
CA LYS A 245 -19.41 0.75 20.13
C LYS A 245 -19.79 -0.71 19.93
N ASP A 246 -20.18 -1.38 21.02
CA ASP A 246 -20.73 -2.73 20.93
C ASP A 246 -21.92 -2.73 19.96
N PRO A 247 -22.08 -3.78 19.12
CA PRO A 247 -23.30 -3.95 18.36
C PRO A 247 -24.46 -4.07 19.35
N ILE A 248 -25.42 -3.13 19.25
CA ILE A 248 -26.69 -3.17 19.99
C ILE A 248 -27.46 -4.43 19.62
#